data_AF-A0A2A5M2I6-F1
#
_entry.id   AF-A0A2A5M2I6-F1
#
_cell.length_a   1.000
_cell.length_b   1.000
_cell.length_c   1.000
_cell.angle_alpha   90.00
_cell.angle_beta   90.00
_cell.angle_gamma   90.00
#
_symmetry.space_group_name_H-M   'P 1'
#
loop_
_entity.id
_entity.type
_entity.pdbx_description
1 polymer ?
#
loop_
_entity_poly.entity_id
_entity_poly.type
_entity_poly.pdbx_seq_one_letter_code
_entity_poly.pdbx_strand_id
1 'polypeptide(L)' 'MEKLAVINGVDVELEVVDNAVYTTSLSVAEVFNKNHKNIIRKINEFPKDNFTKLNFELSKYIDSTGRILPCYKIT' A
#
# COMPACT_ATOMS: atom_id res chain seq x y z
N MET A 1 21.40 1.48 -5.95
CA MET A 1 21.71 2.81 -5.38
C MET A 1 20.62 3.11 -4.38
N GLU A 2 20.98 3.32 -3.12
CA GLU A 2 20.02 3.64 -2.06
C GLU A 2 19.72 5.13 -2.08
N LYS A 3 18.44 5.50 -1.91
CA LYS A 3 17.97 6.88 -1.83
C LYS A 3 17.26 7.10 -0.50
N LEU A 4 17.55 8.23 0.14
CA LEU A 4 16.89 8.62 1.39
C LEU A 4 15.67 9.52 1.08
N ALA A 5 14.55 9.25 1.73
CA ALA A 5 13.36 10.11 1.70
C ALA A 5 12.84 10.36 3.11
N VAL A 6 12.55 11.61 3.46
CA VAL A 6 11.90 11.94 4.74
C VAL A 6 10.39 11.89 4.55
N ILE A 7 9.71 10.97 5.26
CA ILE A 7 8.25 10.81 5.21
C ILE A 7 7.70 10.90 6.64
N ASN A 8 6.80 11.86 6.90
CA ASN A 8 6.28 12.15 8.24
C ASN A 8 7.39 12.36 9.31
N GLY A 9 8.55 12.88 8.90
CA GLY A 9 9.70 13.10 9.80
C GLY A 9 10.54 11.85 10.07
N VAL A 10 10.30 10.75 9.37
CA VAL A 10 11.09 9.51 9.45
C VAL A 10 11.96 9.41 8.20
N ASP A 11 13.24 9.12 8.39
CA ASP A 11 14.17 8.82 7.29
C ASP A 11 13.91 7.41 6.75
N VAL A 12 13.51 7.32 5.49
CA VAL A 12 13.21 6.07 4.80
C VAL A 12 14.25 5.79 3.73
N GLU A 13 14.95 4.66 3.88
CA GLU A 13 15.83 4.12 2.86
C GLU A 13 15.00 3.42 1.76
N LEU A 14 15.25 3.83 0.52
CA LEU A 14 14.61 3.29 -0.68
C LEU A 14 15.63 2.58 -1.54
N GLU A 15 15.30 1.36 -1.94
CA GLU A 15 16.10 0.55 -2.84
C GLU A 15 15.55 0.64 -4.27
N VAL A 16 16.43 0.74 -5.26
CA VAL A 16 16.05 0.70 -6.68
C VAL A 16 16.53 -0.62 -7.29
N VAL A 17 15.59 -1.46 -7.70
CA VAL A 17 15.81 -2.76 -8.35
C VAL A 17 14.96 -2.83 -9.61
N ASP A 18 15.53 -3.24 -10.74
CA ASP A 18 14.81 -3.43 -12.02
C ASP A 18 13.83 -2.30 -12.40
N ASN A 19 14.28 -1.04 -12.21
CA ASN A 19 13.51 0.17 -12.48
C ASN A 19 12.25 0.37 -11.62
N ALA A 20 12.14 -0.35 -10.50
CA ALA A 20 11.13 -0.17 -9.47
C ALA A 20 11.78 0.29 -8.15
N VAL A 21 11.01 1.03 -7.34
CA VAL A 21 11.45 1.55 -6.04
C VAL A 21 10.79 0.73 -4.95
N TYR A 22 11.60 0.24 -4.02
CA TYR A 22 11.19 -0.60 -2.92
C TYR A 22 11.50 0.07 -1.58
N THR A 23 10.71 -0.29 -0.58
CA THR A 23 10.92 0.08 0.82
C THR A 23 10.58 -1.13 1.68
N THR A 24 11.02 -1.13 2.92
CA THR A 24 10.69 -2.22 3.86
C THR A 24 9.35 -1.97 4.55
N SER A 25 8.71 -3.06 4.98
CA SER A 25 7.51 -3.00 5.83
C SER A 25 7.80 -2.41 7.23
N LEU A 26 9.07 -2.40 7.67
CA LEU A 26 9.52 -1.74 8.89
C LEU A 26 9.42 -0.23 8.76
N SER A 27 9.95 0.33 7.66
CA SER A 27 9.84 1.76 7.37
C SER A 27 8.38 2.20 7.27
N VAL A 28 7.51 1.38 6.67
CA VAL A 28 6.05 1.63 6.65
C VAL A 28 5.46 1.66 8.06
N ALA A 29 5.88 0.73 8.93
CA ALA A 29 5.41 0.68 10.31
C ALA A 29 5.79 1.96 11.08
N GLU A 30 7.02 2.41 10.91
CA GLU A 30 7.56 3.58 11.59
C GLU A 30 6.89 4.88 11.12
N VAL A 31 6.85 5.12 9.80
CA VAL A 31 6.24 6.32 9.19
C VAL A 31 4.78 6.54 9.61
N PHE A 32 4.02 5.46 9.78
CA PHE A 32 2.59 5.52 10.12
C PHE A 32 2.29 5.20 11.59
N ASN A 33 3.33 5.04 12.41
CA ASN A 33 3.24 4.64 13.82
C ASN A 33 2.29 3.44 14.02
N LYS A 34 2.52 2.38 13.24
CA LYS A 34 1.74 1.13 13.28
C LYS A 34 2.59 0.01 13.84
N ASN A 35 1.95 -0.92 14.55
CA ASN A 35 2.62 -2.13 14.97
C ASN A 35 2.99 -2.99 13.74
N HIS A 36 4.28 -3.25 13.54
CA HIS A 36 4.81 -4.00 12.40
C HIS A 36 4.17 -5.37 12.23
N LYS A 37 3.85 -6.08 13.33
CA LYS A 37 3.13 -7.37 13.30
C LYS A 37 1.80 -7.27 12.56
N ASN A 38 1.07 -6.17 12.72
CA ASN A 38 -0.21 -5.96 12.04
C ASN A 38 -0.03 -5.71 10.55
N ILE A 39 1.05 -5.04 10.15
CA ILE A 39 1.39 -4.83 8.74
C ILE A 39 1.76 -6.16 8.08
N ILE A 40 2.63 -6.95 8.69
CA ILE A 40 2.99 -8.29 8.18
C ILE A 40 1.77 -9.19 8.07
N ARG A 41 0.86 -9.15 9.06
CA ARG A 41 -0.39 -9.89 9.00
C ARG A 41 -1.21 -9.46 7.78
N LYS A 42 -1.40 -8.15 7.55
CA LYS A 42 -2.11 -7.61 6.38
C LYS A 42 -1.45 -7.96 5.05
N ILE A 43 -0.13 -7.94 4.98
CA ILE A 43 0.61 -8.34 3.78
C ILE A 43 0.36 -9.82 3.46
N ASN A 44 0.36 -10.69 4.48
CA ASN A 44 0.08 -12.11 4.31
C ASN A 44 -1.39 -12.44 3.98
N GLU A 45 -2.31 -11.53 4.32
CA GLU A 45 -3.71 -11.64 3.93
C GLU A 45 -3.89 -11.35 2.42
N PHE A 46 -2.93 -10.70 1.74
CA PHE A 46 -3.02 -10.57 0.29
C PHE A 46 -2.88 -11.95 -0.37
N PRO A 47 -3.70 -12.21 -1.38
CA PRO A 47 -3.64 -13.46 -2.08
C PRO A 47 -2.31 -13.61 -2.84
N LYS A 48 -1.79 -14.84 -2.85
CA LYS A 48 -0.42 -15.19 -3.30
C LYS A 48 -0.40 -15.88 -4.67
N ASP A 49 -1.55 -15.99 -5.33
CA ASP A 49 -1.72 -16.66 -6.61
C ASP A 49 -1.49 -15.73 -7.81
N ASN A 50 -1.14 -16.35 -8.94
CA ASN A 50 -1.01 -15.68 -10.23
C ASN A 50 -2.41 -15.42 -10.80
N PHE A 51 -3.01 -14.31 -10.39
CA PHE A 51 -4.34 -13.93 -10.80
C PHE A 51 -4.51 -13.82 -12.32
N THR A 52 -5.58 -14.41 -12.84
CA THR A 52 -6.04 -14.25 -14.23
C THR A 52 -7.13 -13.16 -14.37
N LYS A 53 -7.56 -12.55 -13.25
CA LYS A 53 -8.57 -11.49 -13.18
C LYS A 53 -8.16 -10.39 -12.19
N LEU A 54 -8.82 -9.24 -12.26
CA LEU A 54 -8.47 -8.04 -11.49
C LEU A 54 -8.88 -8.16 -10.02
N ASN A 55 -7.93 -7.98 -9.10
CA ASN A 55 -8.19 -7.86 -7.66
C ASN A 55 -8.84 -6.54 -7.25
N PHE A 56 -9.05 -5.63 -8.20
CA PHE A 56 -9.60 -4.29 -7.98
C PHE A 56 -10.45 -3.90 -9.18
N GLU A 57 -11.77 -4.04 -9.07
CA GLU A 57 -12.75 -3.68 -10.09
C GLU A 57 -13.38 -2.32 -9.76
N LEU A 58 -13.39 -1.38 -10.71
CA LEU A 58 -13.98 -0.07 -10.52
C LEU A 58 -15.49 -0.16 -10.23
N SER A 59 -15.93 0.58 -9.21
CA SER A 59 -17.31 0.74 -8.77
C SER A 59 -17.57 2.20 -8.39
N LYS A 60 -18.78 2.51 -7.96
CA LYS A 60 -19.17 3.85 -7.51
C LYS A 60 -19.92 3.76 -6.19
N TYR A 61 -19.85 4.82 -5.38
CA TYR A 61 -20.67 5.01 -4.19
C TYR A 61 -21.18 6.45 -4.12
N ILE A 62 -22.23 6.69 -3.34
CA ILE A 62 -22.78 8.02 -3.10
C ILE A 62 -22.31 8.49 -1.72
N ASP A 63 -21.69 9.67 -1.64
CA ASP A 63 -21.25 10.25 -0.38
C ASP A 63 -22.40 10.91 0.40
N SER A 64 -22.15 11.36 1.62
CA SER A 64 -23.16 11.99 2.48
C SER A 64 -23.69 13.33 1.96
N THR A 65 -23.04 13.92 0.96
CA THR A 65 -23.49 15.14 0.27
C THR A 65 -24.24 14.83 -1.03
N GLY A 66 -24.44 13.55 -1.36
CA GLY A 66 -25.15 13.09 -2.54
C GLY A 66 -24.28 12.99 -3.80
N ARG A 67 -22.96 13.15 -3.70
CA ARG A 67 -22.05 13.04 -4.86
C ARG A 67 -21.76 11.58 -5.16
N ILE A 68 -21.76 11.22 -6.45
CA ILE A 68 -21.31 9.90 -6.90
C ILE A 68 -19.79 9.94 -7.05
N LEU A 69 -19.09 9.14 -6.26
CA LEU A 69 -17.63 9.02 -6.24
C LEU A 69 -17.18 7.62 -6.67
N PRO A 70 -16.06 7.50 -7.39
CA PRO A 70 -15.49 6.19 -7.71
C PRO A 70 -14.97 5.49 -6.45
N CYS A 71 -15.13 4.17 -6.39
CA CYS A 71 -14.45 3.28 -5.45
C CYS A 71 -14.01 2.01 -6.18
N TYR A 72 -13.21 1.15 -5.56
CA TYR A 72 -12.81 -0.13 -6.16
C TYR A 72 -13.36 -1.28 -5.31
N LYS A 73 -14.05 -2.21 -5.96
CA LYS A 73 -14.36 -3.53 -5.43
C LYS A 73 -13.08 -4.34 -5.43
N ILE A 74 -12.60 -4.71 -4.26
CA ILE A 74 -11.38 -5.50 -4.11
C ILE A 74 -11.78 -6.97 -4.15
N THR A 75 -11.14 -7.82 -4.95
CA THR A 75 -11.33 -9.29 -4.97
C THR A 75 -10.05 -10.03 -4.66
#